data_AF-A0A422M976-F1
#
_entry.id   AF-A0A422M976-F1
#
_cell.length_a   1.000
_cell.length_b   1.000
_cell.length_c   1.000
_cell.angle_alpha   90.00
_cell.angle_beta   90.00
_cell.angle_gamma   90.00
#
_symmetry.space_group_name_H-M   'P 1'
#
loop_
_entity.id
_entity.type
_entity.pdbx_description
1 polymer ?
#
loop_
_entity_poly.entity_id
_entity_poly.type
_entity_poly.pdbx_seq_one_letter_code
_entity_poly.pdbx_strand_id
1 'polypeptide(L)' 'MTKKQEWFSLAQASLKLEHGSTYVSVWLRRHPNELPSEMLMETGKVKLISEDGIEWIKNHIKKRGRPRKQ' A
#
# COMPACT_ATOMS: atom_id res chain seq x y z
N MET A 1 9.36 -20.68 -4.10
CA MET A 1 8.02 -20.62 -3.49
C MET A 1 7.24 -19.52 -4.18
N THR A 2 6.25 -19.88 -4.99
CA THR A 2 5.38 -18.96 -5.71
C THR A 2 4.54 -18.19 -4.69
N LYS A 3 4.93 -16.94 -4.37
CA LYS A 3 4.07 -16.03 -3.61
C LYS A 3 2.77 -15.92 -4.40
N LYS A 4 1.69 -16.54 -3.91
CA LYS A 4 0.34 -16.34 -4.46
C LYS A 4 0.09 -14.84 -4.35
N GLN A 5 -0.17 -14.17 -5.47
CA GLN A 5 -0.58 -12.78 -5.45
C GLN A 5 -1.98 -12.72 -4.87
N GLU A 6 -2.05 -12.65 -3.54
CA GLU A 6 -3.29 -12.47 -2.80
C GLU A 6 -3.63 -10.98 -2.78
N TRP A 7 -4.86 -10.67 -3.17
CA TRP A 7 -5.41 -9.33 -3.19
C TRP A 7 -6.10 -9.05 -1.87
N PHE A 8 -5.63 -8.02 -1.16
CA PHE A 8 -6.17 -7.58 0.11
C PHE A 8 -6.95 -6.29 -0.06
N SER A 9 -7.99 -6.07 0.76
CA SER A 9 -8.64 -4.76 0.81
C SER A 9 -7.73 -3.72 1.44
N LEU A 10 -7.99 -2.42 1.19
CA LEU A 10 -7.22 -1.34 1.82
C LEU A 10 -7.23 -1.41 3.36
N ALA A 11 -8.33 -1.91 3.94
CA ALA A 11 -8.45 -2.12 5.39
C ALA A 11 -7.54 -3.26 5.87
N GLN A 12 -7.54 -4.40 5.18
CA GLN A 12 -6.66 -5.54 5.48
C GLN A 12 -5.18 -5.17 5.34
N ALA A 13 -4.85 -4.41 4.29
CA ALA A 13 -3.52 -3.87 4.08
C ALA A 13 -3.08 -2.94 5.21
N SER A 14 -3.97 -2.06 5.67
CA SER A 14 -3.68 -1.17 6.79
C SER A 14 -3.42 -1.95 8.09
N LEU A 15 -4.18 -3.03 8.34
CA LEU A 15 -3.95 -3.92 9.48
C LEU A 15 -2.61 -4.65 9.39
N LYS A 16 -2.21 -5.13 8.19
CA LYS A 16 -0.88 -5.75 7.96
C LYS A 16 0.27 -4.76 8.17
N LEU A 17 0.03 -3.47 7.99
CA LEU A 17 0.98 -2.40 8.28
C LEU A 17 1.01 -2.01 9.76
N GLU A 18 0.26 -2.70 10.62
CA GLU A 18 0.08 -2.38 12.04
C GLU A 18 -0.39 -0.92 12.25
N HIS A 19 -1.12 -0.40 11.26
CA HIS A 19 -1.66 0.95 11.24
C HIS A 19 -3.19 0.93 11.31
N GLY A 20 -3.80 2.10 11.55
CA GLY A 20 -5.26 2.23 11.57
C GLY A 20 -5.88 1.86 10.23
N SER A 21 -7.08 1.27 10.22
CA SER A 21 -7.76 0.70 9.04
C SER A 21 -7.94 1.65 7.84
N THR A 22 -7.81 2.96 8.06
CA THR A 22 -7.92 4.01 7.04
C THR A 22 -6.57 4.43 6.45
N TYR A 23 -5.45 3.92 6.97
CA TYR A 23 -4.11 4.39 6.64
C TYR A 23 -3.78 4.28 5.16
N VAL A 24 -3.94 3.10 4.55
CA VAL A 24 -3.63 2.91 3.13
C VAL A 24 -4.57 3.76 2.25
N SER A 25 -5.84 3.90 2.62
CA SER A 25 -6.79 4.75 1.90
C SER A 25 -6.38 6.23 1.92
N VAL A 26 -5.94 6.74 3.08
CA VAL A 26 -5.42 8.11 3.21
C VAL A 26 -4.09 8.26 2.49
N TRP A 27 -3.20 7.28 2.57
CA TRP A 27 -1.90 7.30 1.91
C TRP A 27 -2.05 7.34 0.39
N LEU A 28 -2.93 6.52 -0.19
CA LEU A 28 -3.26 6.54 -1.62
C LEU A 28 -3.85 7.89 -2.05
N ARG A 29 -4.64 8.55 -1.20
CA ARG A 29 -5.14 9.92 -1.48
C ARG A 29 -4.03 10.96 -1.49
N ARG A 30 -3.02 10.82 -0.63
CA ARG A 30 -1.86 11.73 -0.56
C ARG A 30 -0.85 11.46 -1.67
N HIS A 31 -0.79 10.22 -2.15
CA HIS A 31 0.19 9.74 -3.11
C HIS A 31 -0.46 8.88 -4.21
N PRO A 32 -1.35 9.46 -5.04
CA PRO A 32 -2.15 8.71 -6.01
C PRO A 32 -1.31 8.02 -7.09
N ASN A 33 -0.11 8.52 -7.37
CA ASN A 33 0.78 8.03 -8.44
C ASN A 33 2.09 7.42 -7.90
N GLU A 34 2.23 7.21 -6.59
CA GLU A 34 3.44 6.55 -6.06
C GLU A 34 3.32 5.03 -6.05
N LEU A 35 2.12 4.50 -5.85
CA LEU A 35 1.92 3.05 -5.91
C LEU A 35 1.70 2.64 -7.37
N PRO A 36 2.47 1.67 -7.89
CA PRO A 36 2.23 1.12 -9.21
C PRO A 36 0.81 0.56 -9.31
N SER A 37 0.12 0.86 -10.40
CA SER A 37 -1.20 0.28 -10.68
C SER A 37 -1.15 -1.25 -10.81
N GLU A 38 0.02 -1.82 -11.14
CA GLU A 38 0.22 -3.28 -11.13
C GLU A 38 0.05 -3.90 -9.74
N MET A 39 0.30 -3.12 -8.68
CA MET A 39 0.15 -3.56 -7.28
C MET A 39 -1.22 -3.21 -6.70
N LEU A 40 -2.02 -2.39 -7.40
CA LEU A 40 -3.31 -1.89 -6.97
C LEU A 40 -4.39 -2.24 -7.99
N MET A 41 -5.30 -3.12 -7.61
CA MET A 41 -6.45 -3.48 -8.42
C MET A 41 -7.66 -2.63 -8.03
N GLU A 42 -8.20 -1.90 -8.99
CA GLU A 42 -9.49 -1.22 -8.84
C GLU A 42 -10.58 -2.05 -9.50
N THR A 43 -11.51 -2.58 -8.70
CA THR A 43 -12.70 -3.29 -9.19
C THR A 43 -13.94 -2.47 -8.86
N GLY A 44 -14.37 -1.66 -9.83
CA GLY A 44 -15.53 -0.77 -9.73
C GLY A 44 -15.39 0.26 -8.61
N LYS A 45 -16.02 -0.02 -7.45
CA LYS A 45 -15.99 0.86 -6.25
C LYS A 45 -14.96 0.42 -5.20
N VAL A 46 -14.35 -0.75 -5.36
CA VAL A 46 -13.46 -1.34 -4.36
C VAL A 46 -12.03 -1.30 -4.86
N LYS A 47 -11.13 -0.83 -4.01
CA LYS A 47 -9.69 -0.86 -4.23
C LYS A 47 -9.08 -2.02 -3.44
N LEU A 48 -8.35 -2.87 -4.14
CA LEU A 48 -7.60 -3.99 -3.60
C LEU A 48 -6.11 -3.74 -3.86
N ILE A 49 -5.27 -4.21 -2.96
CA ILE A 49 -3.83 -4.09 -3.03
C ILE A 49 -3.22 -5.48 -2.85
N SER A 50 -2.26 -5.79 -3.71
CA SER A 50 -1.50 -7.04 -3.60
C SER A 50 -0.61 -7.03 -2.36
N GLU A 51 -0.20 -8.20 -1.88
CA GLU A 51 0.79 -8.30 -0.78
C GLU A 51 2.05 -7.47 -1.08
N ASP A 52 2.53 -7.51 -2.32
CA ASP A 52 3.70 -6.76 -2.76
C ASP A 52 3.50 -5.24 -2.61
N GLY A 53 2.30 -4.73 -2.93
CA GLY A 53 1.94 -3.32 -2.70
C GLY A 53 1.94 -2.95 -1.21
N ILE A 54 1.52 -3.86 -0.32
CA ILE A 54 1.56 -3.64 1.13
C ILE A 54 3.01 -3.55 1.60
N GLU A 55 3.86 -4.50 1.21
CA GLU A 55 5.29 -4.48 1.53
C GLU A 55 5.98 -3.24 0.96
N TRP A 56 5.59 -2.80 -0.24
CA TRP A 56 6.09 -1.58 -0.87
C TRP A 56 5.77 -0.36 -0.01
N ILE A 57 4.49 -0.18 0.38
CA ILE A 57 4.08 0.91 1.27
C ILE A 57 4.86 0.86 2.58
N LYS A 58 5.01 -0.33 3.19
CA LYS A 58 5.79 -0.54 4.43
C LYS A 58 7.25 -0.10 4.30
N ASN A 59 7.90 -0.42 3.19
CA ASN A 59 9.29 -0.05 2.94
C ASN A 59 9.41 1.44 2.60
N HIS A 60 8.43 1.99 1.90
CA HIS A 60 8.43 3.39 1.46
C HIS A 60 8.22 4.36 2.62
N ILE A 61 7.31 4.05 3.57
CA ILE A 61 7.12 4.83 4.80
C ILE A 61 8.39 4.85 5.65
N LYS A 62 9.12 3.72 5.70
CA LYS A 62 10.40 3.61 6.41
C LYS A 62 11.49 4.46 5.76
N LYS A 63 11.49 4.60 4.43
CA LYS A 63 12.45 5.45 3.69
C LYS A 63 12.18 6.95 3.85
N ARG A 64 10.93 7.39 4.01
CA ARG A 64 10.60 8.82 4.20
C ARG A 64 10.89 9.37 5.61
N GLY A 65 11.26 8.53 6.56
CA GLY A 65 11.65 8.93 7.92
C GLY A 65 13.01 9.64 8.07
N ARG A 66 13.72 9.94 6.97
CA ARG A 66 14.91 10.82 7.03
C ARG A 66 14.92 11.79 5.84
N PRO A 67 14.95 13.11 6.08
CA PRO A 67 15.40 14.02 5.04
C PRO A 67 16.89 13.76 4.86
N ARG A 68 17.29 13.11 3.76
CA ARG A 68 18.62 13.42 3.22
C ARG A 68 18.52 14.82 2.64
N LYS A 69 18.90 15.80 3.46
CA LYS A 69 19.27 17.14 2.98
C LYS A 69 20.28 16.92 1.86
N GLN A 70 19.93 17.38 0.66
CA GLN A 70 20.88 17.61 -0.43
C GLN A 70 21.40 19.03 -0.28
#